data_AF-A0A6M3JQT9-F1
#
_entry.id   AF-A0A6M3JQT9-F1
#
_cell.length_a   1.000
_cell.length_b   1.000
_cell.length_c   1.000
_cell.angle_alpha   90.00
_cell.angle_beta   90.00
_cell.angle_gamma   90.00
#
_symmetry.space_group_name_H-M   'P 1'
#
loop_
_entity.id
_entity.type
_entity.pdbx_description
1 polymer ?
#
loop_
_entity_poly.entity_id
_entity_poly.type
_entity_poly.pdbx_seq_one_letter_code
_entity_poly.pdbx_strand_id
1 'polypeptide(L)'
;MPKADPTITPDPETPSTVTINGVEYDPTEAQSLIDLGTKTRGLEKQWDTPIDKVWPAYGETTTKLKATETERDVARAELADFKAKQVAGTETTTDIKDAQEAARKLGIILNEDLDKQGYIKKEELPQLFQTFQQEQEAVREIMVKADGLEKEIDGTDGRPAFNKKVVLAYASAYNIPDLMAAYEDMNKPQLDVWKAEQVDNKKASGLRTLGAGGEKQPREVKVTDDNVKELLKESLGGASE
;
A
#
# COMPACT_ATOMS: atom_id res chain seq x y z
N MET A 1 33.60 38.55 119.83
CA MET A 1 33.51 37.12 119.49
C MET A 1 33.64 36.96 117.98
N PRO A 2 34.83 36.67 117.44
CA PRO A 2 34.98 36.33 116.01
C PRO A 2 34.67 34.84 115.79
N LYS A 3 33.72 34.54 114.90
CA LYS A 3 33.45 33.19 114.41
C LYS A 3 34.55 32.84 113.40
N ALA A 4 35.26 31.75 113.63
CA ALA A 4 36.28 31.24 112.72
C ALA A 4 35.60 30.69 111.45
N ASP A 5 36.08 31.16 110.30
CA ASP A 5 35.75 30.60 108.99
C ASP A 5 36.30 29.16 108.89
N PRO A 6 35.52 28.18 108.44
CA PRO A 6 36.02 26.82 108.25
C PRO A 6 36.98 26.79 107.05
N THR A 7 38.23 26.45 107.35
CA THR A 7 39.29 26.16 106.39
C THR A 7 38.88 24.99 105.51
N ILE A 8 38.48 25.28 104.26
CA ILE A 8 38.28 24.28 103.23
C ILE A 8 39.66 23.79 102.81
N THR A 9 40.01 22.59 103.25
CA THR A 9 41.21 21.89 102.80
C THR A 9 40.83 21.21 101.47
N PRO A 10 41.49 21.50 100.33
CA PRO A 10 41.19 20.81 99.09
C PRO A 10 41.75 19.39 99.14
N ASP A 11 40.86 18.41 99.16
CA ASP A 11 41.18 16.99 99.00
C ASP A 11 41.68 16.74 97.56
N PRO A 12 42.89 16.18 97.34
CA PRO A 12 43.46 16.02 96.01
C PRO A 12 43.21 14.61 95.46
N GLU A 13 41.96 14.25 95.19
CA GLU A 13 41.64 13.03 94.43
C GLU A 13 40.48 13.25 93.46
N THR A 14 40.68 14.14 92.48
CA THR A 14 39.95 14.02 91.21
C THR A 14 40.61 12.91 90.39
N PRO A 15 39.94 11.80 90.07
CA PRO A 15 40.53 10.77 89.22
C PRO A 15 40.87 11.40 87.87
N SER A 16 42.15 11.39 87.50
CA SER A 16 42.66 12.00 86.25
C SER A 16 42.14 11.29 84.98
N THR A 17 41.47 10.16 85.15
CA THR A 17 40.91 9.33 84.08
C THR A 17 39.67 8.61 84.58
N VAL A 18 38.60 8.64 83.80
CA VAL A 18 37.36 7.89 84.03
C VAL A 18 37.26 6.80 82.97
N THR A 19 37.17 5.55 83.40
CA THR A 19 37.07 4.40 82.48
C THR A 19 35.60 4.16 82.11
N ILE A 20 35.24 4.33 80.85
CA ILE A 20 33.91 3.99 80.30
C ILE A 20 34.10 2.87 79.28
N ASN A 21 33.46 1.72 79.48
CA ASN A 21 33.57 0.54 78.60
C ASN A 21 35.02 0.12 78.27
N GLY A 22 35.95 0.24 79.22
CA GLY A 22 37.34 -0.20 79.07
C GLY A 22 38.29 0.78 78.37
N VAL A 23 37.83 2.00 78.04
CA VAL A 23 38.66 3.09 77.51
C VAL A 23 38.75 4.20 78.56
N GLU A 24 39.97 4.70 78.79
CA GLU A 24 40.24 5.79 79.73
C GLU A 24 40.01 7.14 79.06
N TYR A 25 39.11 7.96 79.64
CA TYR A 25 38.79 9.30 79.17
C TYR A 25 39.17 10.34 80.23
N ASP A 26 39.50 11.55 79.80
CA ASP A 26 39.61 12.69 80.71
C ASP A 26 38.24 12.96 81.37
N PRO A 27 38.16 13.42 82.64
CA PRO A 27 36.90 13.61 83.34
C PRO A 27 35.91 14.54 82.63
N THR A 28 36.42 15.52 81.87
CA THR A 28 35.57 16.43 81.08
C THR A 28 34.94 15.73 79.87
N GLU A 29 35.72 14.89 79.19
CA GLU A 29 35.25 14.05 78.08
C GLU A 29 34.28 12.98 78.56
N ALA A 30 34.57 12.35 79.70
CA ALA A 30 33.71 11.35 80.32
C ALA A 30 32.34 11.93 80.69
N GLN A 31 32.29 13.14 81.26
CA GLN A 31 31.03 13.80 81.56
C GLN A 31 30.23 14.10 80.28
N SER A 32 30.90 14.56 79.21
CA SER A 32 30.25 14.81 77.93
C SER A 32 29.64 13.55 77.31
N LEU A 33 30.31 12.40 77.45
CA LEU A 33 29.83 11.10 76.97
C LEU A 33 28.63 10.60 77.78
N ILE A 34 28.65 10.80 79.10
CA ILE A 34 27.52 10.48 79.98
C ILE A 34 26.31 11.36 79.65
N ASP A 35 26.51 12.67 79.45
CA ASP A 35 25.45 13.60 79.06
C ASP A 35 24.86 13.25 77.69
N LEU A 36 25.69 12.81 76.73
CA LEU A 36 25.22 12.32 75.44
C LEU A 36 24.42 11.01 75.57
N GLY A 37 24.87 10.09 76.41
CA GLY A 37 24.20 8.83 76.72
C GLY A 37 22.84 9.02 77.41
N THR A 38 22.71 10.00 78.29
CA THR A 38 21.43 10.31 78.95
C THR A 38 20.45 10.99 77.98
N LYS A 39 20.92 11.89 77.11
CA LYS A 39 20.12 12.50 76.05
C LYS A 39 19.63 11.48 75.03
N THR A 40 20.50 10.58 74.57
CA THR A 40 20.13 9.51 73.62
C THR A 40 19.09 8.57 74.22
N ARG A 41 19.27 8.10 75.47
CA ARG A 41 18.23 7.32 76.16
C ARG A 41 16.92 8.09 76.36
N GLY A 42 16.99 9.39 76.58
CA GLY A 42 15.82 10.26 76.68
C GLY A 42 15.03 10.31 75.36
N LEU A 43 15.74 10.45 74.23
CA LEU A 43 15.15 10.45 72.89
C LEU A 43 14.61 9.07 72.50
N GLU A 44 15.31 7.98 72.82
CA GLU A 44 14.84 6.61 72.59
C GLU A 44 13.52 6.33 73.32
N LYS A 45 13.40 6.78 74.58
CA LYS A 45 12.14 6.68 75.34
C LYS A 45 11.02 7.53 74.76
N GLN A 46 11.35 8.73 74.27
CA GLN A 46 10.35 9.62 73.69
C GLN A 46 9.80 9.06 72.37
N TRP A 47 10.64 8.39 71.57
CA TRP A 47 10.28 7.91 70.23
C TRP A 47 10.00 6.40 70.19
N ASP A 48 10.05 5.71 71.34
CA ASP A 48 9.85 4.26 71.50
C ASP A 48 10.64 3.40 70.48
N THR A 49 11.81 3.91 70.08
CA THR A 49 12.64 3.26 69.05
C THR A 49 14.11 3.34 69.46
N PRO A 50 14.84 2.21 69.55
CA PRO A 50 16.27 2.24 69.86
C PRO A 50 17.05 2.84 68.69
N ILE A 51 18.02 3.71 68.99
CA ILE A 51 18.84 4.41 67.98
C ILE A 51 19.58 3.41 67.09
N ASP A 52 20.00 2.27 67.67
CA ASP A 52 20.65 1.16 66.96
C ASP A 52 19.79 0.57 65.82
N LYS A 53 18.46 0.70 65.90
CA LYS A 53 17.54 0.23 64.86
C LYS A 53 17.23 1.31 63.82
N VAL A 54 17.26 2.59 64.22
CA VAL A 54 16.97 3.73 63.33
C VAL A 54 18.14 4.02 62.40
N TRP A 55 19.38 3.87 62.87
CA TRP A 55 20.56 4.23 62.08
C TRP A 55 20.75 3.37 60.82
N PRO A 56 20.62 2.03 60.87
CA PRO A 56 20.67 1.20 59.65
C PRO A 56 19.52 1.50 58.69
N ALA A 57 18.30 1.68 59.21
CA ALA A 57 17.14 2.02 58.40
C ALA A 57 17.28 3.39 57.71
N TYR A 58 17.90 4.36 58.38
CA TYR A 58 18.22 5.65 57.79
C TYR A 58 19.24 5.54 56.66
N GLY A 59 20.29 4.71 56.83
CA GLY A 59 21.26 4.44 55.77
C GLY A 59 20.64 3.75 54.55
N GLU A 60 19.79 2.75 54.77
CA GLU A 60 19.06 2.07 53.71
C GLU A 60 18.10 2.99 52.97
N THR A 61 17.31 3.79 53.69
CA THR A 61 16.35 4.73 53.08
C THR A 61 17.05 5.84 52.32
N THR A 62 18.17 6.36 52.82
CA THR A 62 18.99 7.35 52.11
C THR A 62 19.57 6.77 50.82
N THR A 63 19.99 5.51 50.83
CA THR A 63 20.51 4.82 49.64
C THR A 63 19.40 4.58 48.62
N LYS A 64 18.24 4.10 49.07
CA LYS A 64 17.06 3.92 48.22
C LYS A 64 16.58 5.23 47.62
N LEU A 65 16.55 6.31 48.41
CA LEU A 65 16.14 7.62 47.95
C LEU A 65 17.07 8.12 46.83
N LYS A 66 18.39 8.01 47.04
CA LYS A 66 19.37 8.36 46.01
C LYS A 66 19.19 7.51 44.74
N ALA A 67 18.97 6.21 44.89
CA ALA A 67 18.71 5.33 43.75
C ALA A 67 17.44 5.75 42.98
N THR A 68 16.32 5.97 43.67
CA THR A 68 15.06 6.43 43.05
C THR A 68 15.22 7.81 42.40
N GLU A 69 15.96 8.73 43.02
CA GLU A 69 16.26 10.04 42.44
C GLU A 69 17.07 9.89 41.15
N THR A 70 18.09 9.02 41.13
CA THR A 70 18.87 8.76 39.92
C THR A 70 18.02 8.11 38.82
N GLU A 71 17.17 7.14 39.14
CA GLU A 71 16.26 6.51 38.17
C GLU A 71 15.27 7.53 37.59
N ARG A 72 14.71 8.39 38.44
CA ARG A 72 13.80 9.46 38.00
C ARG A 72 14.51 10.44 37.07
N ASP A 73 15.74 10.82 37.39
CA ASP A 73 16.49 11.79 36.61
C ASP A 73 16.93 11.20 35.26
N VAL A 74 17.31 9.91 35.22
CA VAL A 74 17.55 9.17 33.98
C VAL A 74 16.27 9.10 33.13
N ALA A 75 15.14 8.68 33.70
CA ALA A 75 13.88 8.60 32.98
C ALA A 75 13.41 9.97 32.45
N ARG A 76 13.65 11.05 33.21
CA ARG A 76 13.38 12.42 32.75
C ARG A 76 14.28 12.83 31.59
N ALA A 77 15.56 12.47 31.63
CA ALA A 77 16.50 12.75 30.55
C ALA A 77 16.10 11.99 29.27
N GLU A 78 15.75 10.72 29.38
CA GLU A 78 15.25 9.91 28.26
C GLU A 78 13.97 10.49 27.66
N LEU A 79 12.99 10.86 28.49
CA LEU A 79 11.75 11.49 28.02
C LEU A 79 12.00 12.85 27.35
N ALA A 80 12.96 13.63 27.87
CA ALA A 80 13.34 14.91 27.26
C ALA A 80 14.03 14.70 25.90
N ASP A 81 14.90 13.69 25.78
CA ASP A 81 15.56 13.32 24.53
C ASP A 81 14.56 12.79 23.49
N PHE A 82 13.62 11.91 23.89
CA PHE A 82 12.53 11.45 23.03
C PHE A 82 11.66 12.61 22.53
N LYS A 83 11.28 13.53 23.41
CA LYS A 83 10.51 14.72 23.01
C LYS A 83 11.31 15.63 22.08
N ALA A 84 12.60 15.81 22.32
CA ALA A 84 13.47 16.60 21.45
C ALA A 84 13.57 15.98 20.05
N LYS A 85 13.73 14.65 19.95
CA LYS A 85 13.75 13.91 18.69
C LYS A 85 12.42 14.00 17.93
N GLN A 86 11.30 13.89 18.63
CA GLN A 86 9.95 14.01 18.07
C GLN A 86 9.72 15.43 17.50
N VAL A 87 10.10 16.48 18.21
CA VAL A 87 9.95 17.88 17.76
C VAL A 87 10.89 18.22 16.60
N ALA A 88 12.10 17.65 16.60
CA ALA A 88 13.08 17.85 15.53
C ALA A 88 12.77 17.03 14.26
N GLY A 89 11.78 16.13 14.29
CA GLY A 89 11.46 15.25 13.16
C GLY A 89 12.62 14.32 12.78
N THR A 90 13.47 13.98 13.75
CA THR A 90 14.68 13.15 13.58
C THR A 90 14.47 11.74 14.11
N GLU A 91 13.22 11.26 14.11
CA GLU A 91 12.93 9.85 14.37
C GLU A 91 13.58 9.01 13.27
N THR A 92 14.38 8.02 13.65
CA THR A 92 14.95 7.11 12.67
C THR A 92 13.86 6.18 12.14
N THR A 93 14.05 5.65 10.93
CA THR A 93 13.11 4.67 10.35
C THR A 93 12.95 3.40 11.20
N THR A 94 13.90 3.13 12.11
CA THR A 94 13.84 2.05 13.10
C THR A 94 12.88 2.39 14.24
N ASP A 95 12.95 3.60 14.79
CA ASP A 95 12.09 4.05 15.90
C ASP A 95 10.61 4.02 15.50
N ILE A 96 10.30 4.40 14.25
CA ILE A 96 8.95 4.37 13.71
C ILE A 96 8.42 2.93 13.60
N LYS A 97 9.27 1.98 13.16
CA LYS A 97 8.88 0.57 13.05
C LYS A 97 8.64 -0.07 14.40
N ASP A 98 9.50 0.21 15.37
CA ASP A 98 9.36 -0.31 16.73
C ASP A 98 8.10 0.27 17.40
N ALA A 99 7.81 1.55 17.18
CA ALA A 99 6.58 2.19 17.64
C ALA A 99 5.34 1.60 16.95
N GLN A 100 5.38 1.35 15.64
CA GLN A 100 4.30 0.68 14.91
C GLN A 100 4.07 -0.76 15.41
N GLU A 101 5.13 -1.51 15.71
CA GLU A 101 5.02 -2.87 16.24
C GLU A 101 4.43 -2.88 17.66
N ALA A 102 4.86 -1.94 18.51
CA ALA A 102 4.28 -1.73 19.83
C ALA A 102 2.79 -1.34 19.75
N ALA A 103 2.43 -0.46 18.82
CA ALA A 103 1.04 -0.07 18.57
C ALA A 103 0.18 -1.28 18.16
N ARG A 104 0.69 -2.14 17.26
CA ARG A 104 -0.01 -3.39 16.89
C ARG A 104 -0.18 -4.34 18.08
N LYS A 105 0.85 -4.49 18.94
CA LYS A 105 0.76 -5.31 20.17
C LYS A 105 -0.30 -4.79 21.14
N LEU A 106 -0.54 -3.49 21.15
CA LEU A 106 -1.60 -2.83 21.95
C LEU A 106 -2.99 -2.89 21.29
N GLY A 107 -3.11 -3.50 20.11
CA GLY A 107 -4.37 -3.59 19.37
C GLY A 107 -4.77 -2.31 18.64
N ILE A 108 -3.84 -1.37 18.47
CA ILE A 108 -4.07 -0.17 17.66
C ILE A 108 -3.93 -0.56 16.19
N ILE A 109 -5.00 -0.34 15.42
CA ILE A 109 -5.01 -0.58 13.98
C ILE A 109 -4.38 0.62 13.28
N LEU A 110 -3.36 0.36 12.46
CA LEU A 110 -2.67 1.37 11.66
C LEU A 110 -3.36 1.52 10.30
N ASN A 111 -3.23 2.70 9.68
CA ASN A 111 -3.79 2.96 8.35
C ASN A 111 -3.28 1.97 7.29
N GLU A 112 -2.00 1.56 7.39
CA GLU A 112 -1.41 0.54 6.51
C GLU A 112 -2.12 -0.83 6.63
N ASP A 113 -2.63 -1.16 7.82
CA ASP A 113 -3.35 -2.40 8.07
C ASP A 113 -4.79 -2.32 7.56
N LEU A 114 -5.40 -1.11 7.59
CA LEU A 114 -6.69 -0.83 6.95
C LEU A 114 -6.60 -0.94 5.43
N ASP A 115 -5.56 -0.36 4.83
CA ASP A 115 -5.33 -0.41 3.38
C ASP A 115 -5.14 -1.86 2.90
N LYS A 116 -4.39 -2.69 3.65
CA LYS A 116 -4.22 -4.13 3.37
C LYS A 116 -5.52 -4.94 3.47
N GLN A 117 -6.41 -4.55 4.37
CA GLN A 117 -7.71 -5.19 4.54
C GLN A 117 -8.74 -4.72 3.49
N GLY A 118 -8.36 -3.81 2.58
CA GLY A 118 -9.23 -3.30 1.54
C GLY A 118 -10.22 -2.25 2.04
N TYR A 119 -9.97 -1.64 3.20
CA TYR A 119 -10.74 -0.48 3.64
C TYR A 119 -10.29 0.73 2.82
N ILE A 120 -11.27 1.37 2.17
CA ILE A 120 -11.05 2.54 1.33
C ILE A 120 -11.39 3.78 2.15
N LYS A 121 -10.58 4.82 2.01
CA LYS A 121 -10.84 6.08 2.71
C LYS A 121 -12.13 6.71 2.19
N LYS A 122 -12.83 7.45 3.05
CA LYS A 122 -14.09 8.10 2.66
C LYS A 122 -13.90 9.06 1.49
N GLU A 123 -12.72 9.66 1.40
CA GLU A 123 -12.32 10.61 0.35
C GLU A 123 -12.07 9.92 -1.00
N GLU A 124 -11.69 8.64 -0.99
CA GLU A 124 -11.39 7.83 -2.19
C GLU A 124 -12.65 7.12 -2.72
N LEU A 125 -13.68 7.00 -1.89
CA LEU A 125 -14.96 6.37 -2.23
C LEU A 125 -15.62 6.98 -3.49
N PRO A 126 -15.68 8.31 -3.70
CA PRO A 126 -16.24 8.88 -4.92
C PRO A 126 -15.47 8.49 -6.19
N GLN A 127 -14.14 8.40 -6.11
CA GLN A 127 -13.31 7.98 -7.25
C GLN A 127 -13.50 6.50 -7.58
N LEU A 128 -13.64 5.65 -6.56
CA LEU A 128 -14.00 4.24 -6.76
C LEU A 128 -15.38 4.11 -7.41
N PHE A 129 -16.37 4.88 -6.96
CA PHE A 129 -17.70 4.87 -7.57
C PHE A 129 -17.66 5.33 -9.03
N GLN A 130 -16.85 6.35 -9.34
CA GLN A 130 -16.71 6.86 -10.70
C GLN A 130 -16.03 5.83 -11.62
N THR A 131 -14.94 5.21 -11.17
CA THR A 131 -14.26 4.14 -11.93
C THR A 131 -15.18 2.94 -12.15
N PHE A 132 -15.90 2.50 -11.11
CA PHE A 132 -16.87 1.42 -11.23
C PHE A 132 -18.02 1.74 -12.21
N GLN A 133 -18.52 2.98 -12.21
CA GLN A 133 -19.53 3.41 -13.19
C GLN A 133 -18.97 3.40 -14.62
N GLN A 134 -17.76 3.91 -14.82
CA GLN A 134 -17.09 3.89 -16.12
C GLN A 134 -16.86 2.47 -16.63
N GLU A 135 -16.44 1.55 -15.76
CA GLU A 135 -16.29 0.14 -16.10
C GLU A 135 -17.63 -0.49 -16.48
N GLN A 136 -18.70 -0.21 -15.74
CA GLN A 136 -20.03 -0.70 -16.10
C GLN A 136 -20.52 -0.16 -17.43
N GLU A 137 -20.29 1.13 -17.72
CA GLU A 137 -20.64 1.74 -19.00
C GLU A 137 -19.84 1.13 -20.16
N ALA A 138 -18.52 0.93 -19.98
CA ALA A 138 -17.68 0.27 -20.98
C ALA A 138 -18.14 -1.17 -21.26
N VAL A 139 -18.43 -1.94 -20.22
CA VAL A 139 -19.01 -3.30 -20.36
C VAL A 139 -20.34 -3.24 -21.10
N ARG A 140 -21.20 -2.27 -20.78
CA ARG A 140 -22.49 -2.10 -21.44
C ARG A 140 -22.34 -1.76 -22.92
N GLU A 141 -21.40 -0.89 -23.27
CA GLU A 141 -21.11 -0.54 -24.66
C GLU A 141 -20.62 -1.76 -25.46
N ILE A 142 -19.71 -2.55 -24.88
CA ILE A 142 -19.22 -3.81 -25.47
C ILE A 142 -20.39 -4.78 -25.66
N MET A 143 -21.28 -4.89 -24.68
CA MET A 143 -22.47 -5.76 -24.77
C MET A 143 -23.44 -5.32 -25.87
N VAL A 144 -23.67 -4.01 -26.03
CA VAL A 144 -24.53 -3.46 -27.10
C VAL A 144 -23.92 -3.70 -28.47
N LYS A 145 -22.60 -3.51 -28.62
CA LYS A 145 -21.88 -3.84 -29.87
C LYS A 145 -22.00 -5.32 -30.19
N ALA A 146 -21.82 -6.19 -29.20
CA ALA A 146 -21.98 -7.64 -29.37
C ALA A 146 -23.41 -8.02 -29.78
N ASP A 147 -24.44 -7.40 -29.20
CA ASP A 147 -25.84 -7.63 -29.57
C ASP A 147 -26.16 -7.15 -31.00
N GLY A 148 -25.49 -6.08 -31.46
CA GLY A 148 -25.57 -5.62 -32.84
C GLY A 148 -24.97 -6.63 -33.82
N LEU A 149 -23.77 -7.12 -33.51
CA LEU A 149 -23.07 -8.11 -34.34
C LEU A 149 -23.77 -9.47 -34.39
N GLU A 150 -24.38 -9.91 -33.28
CA GLU A 150 -25.19 -11.13 -33.24
C GLU A 150 -26.41 -11.06 -34.17
N LYS A 151 -27.00 -9.86 -34.34
CA LYS A 151 -28.11 -9.65 -35.27
C LYS A 151 -27.66 -9.52 -36.72
N GLU A 152 -26.51 -8.91 -36.96
CA GLU A 152 -25.97 -8.71 -38.31
C GLU A 152 -25.38 -10.00 -38.89
N ILE A 153 -24.77 -10.83 -38.05
CA ILE A 153 -24.11 -12.09 -38.45
C ILE A 153 -24.88 -13.26 -37.84
N ASP A 154 -26.13 -13.42 -38.28
CA ASP A 154 -27.02 -14.50 -37.84
C ASP A 154 -26.71 -15.86 -38.50
N GLY A 155 -25.87 -15.85 -39.53
CA GLY A 155 -25.44 -17.00 -40.31
C GLY A 155 -26.31 -17.34 -41.53
N THR A 156 -27.34 -16.54 -41.81
CA THR A 156 -28.19 -16.72 -43.01
C THR A 156 -27.42 -16.50 -44.31
N ASP A 157 -26.38 -15.69 -44.29
CA ASP A 157 -25.49 -15.41 -45.42
C ASP A 157 -24.50 -16.56 -45.75
N GLY A 158 -24.53 -17.66 -44.99
CA GLY A 158 -23.54 -18.75 -45.08
C GLY A 158 -22.26 -18.48 -44.28
N ARG A 159 -22.19 -17.35 -43.56
CA ARG A 159 -21.14 -17.09 -42.55
C ARG A 159 -21.44 -17.89 -41.28
N PRO A 160 -20.43 -18.25 -40.47
CA PRO A 160 -20.68 -18.75 -39.12
C PRO A 160 -21.50 -17.75 -38.30
N ALA A 161 -22.45 -18.22 -37.48
CA ALA A 161 -23.24 -17.30 -36.66
C ALA A 161 -22.37 -16.66 -35.56
N PHE A 162 -22.56 -15.38 -35.31
CA PHE A 162 -21.85 -14.68 -34.25
C PHE A 162 -22.43 -15.05 -32.88
N ASN A 163 -21.71 -15.86 -32.11
CA ASN A 163 -22.09 -16.21 -30.74
C ASN A 163 -21.44 -15.26 -29.74
N LYS A 164 -22.23 -14.34 -29.20
CA LYS A 164 -21.80 -13.30 -28.25
C LYS A 164 -20.93 -13.84 -27.11
N LYS A 165 -21.34 -14.93 -26.46
CA LYS A 165 -20.61 -15.47 -25.30
C LYS A 165 -19.25 -16.03 -25.69
N VAL A 166 -19.18 -16.74 -26.80
CA VAL A 166 -17.95 -17.39 -27.28
C VAL A 166 -16.97 -16.32 -27.76
N VAL A 167 -17.43 -15.35 -28.55
CA VAL A 167 -16.57 -14.27 -29.06
C VAL A 167 -16.06 -13.38 -27.92
N LEU A 168 -16.89 -13.03 -26.92
CA LEU A 168 -16.43 -12.29 -25.75
C LEU A 168 -15.39 -13.07 -24.93
N ALA A 169 -15.60 -14.36 -24.73
CA ALA A 169 -14.63 -15.21 -24.03
C ALA A 169 -13.30 -15.31 -24.80
N TYR A 170 -13.35 -15.44 -26.12
CA TYR A 170 -12.17 -15.46 -26.98
C TYR A 170 -11.44 -14.11 -26.96
N ALA A 171 -12.17 -13.01 -27.14
CA ALA A 171 -11.62 -11.65 -27.07
C ALA A 171 -10.92 -11.39 -25.73
N SER A 172 -11.51 -11.84 -24.62
CA SER A 172 -10.90 -11.75 -23.29
C SER A 172 -9.66 -12.64 -23.14
N ALA A 173 -9.68 -13.88 -23.65
CA ALA A 173 -8.57 -14.82 -23.52
C ALA A 173 -7.33 -14.40 -24.34
N TYR A 174 -7.54 -13.82 -25.53
CA TYR A 174 -6.47 -13.40 -26.44
C TYR A 174 -6.20 -11.89 -26.40
N ASN A 175 -6.86 -11.17 -25.48
CA ASN A 175 -6.74 -9.72 -25.30
C ASN A 175 -6.96 -8.93 -26.61
N ILE A 176 -7.97 -9.34 -27.39
CA ILE A 176 -8.35 -8.68 -28.64
C ILE A 176 -9.42 -7.64 -28.30
N PRO A 177 -9.15 -6.32 -28.46
CA PRO A 177 -10.07 -5.28 -28.05
C PRO A 177 -11.28 -5.14 -28.97
N ASP A 178 -11.17 -5.59 -30.22
CA ASP A 178 -12.25 -5.55 -31.20
C ASP A 178 -12.95 -6.92 -31.31
N LEU A 179 -14.27 -6.91 -31.10
CA LEU A 179 -15.11 -8.11 -31.17
C LEU A 179 -15.17 -8.71 -32.59
N MET A 180 -15.08 -7.86 -33.62
CA MET A 180 -15.08 -8.34 -35.00
C MET A 180 -13.78 -9.04 -35.34
N ALA A 181 -12.64 -8.44 -35.00
CA ALA A 181 -11.34 -9.10 -35.14
C ALA A 181 -11.29 -10.45 -34.38
N ALA A 182 -11.85 -10.51 -33.16
CA ALA A 182 -11.92 -11.75 -32.39
C ALA A 182 -12.79 -12.83 -33.08
N TYR A 183 -13.93 -12.43 -33.65
CA TYR A 183 -14.79 -13.32 -34.41
C TYR A 183 -14.11 -13.84 -35.70
N GLU A 184 -13.43 -12.96 -36.43
CA GLU A 184 -12.71 -13.32 -37.66
C GLU A 184 -11.55 -14.27 -37.40
N ASP A 185 -10.79 -14.04 -36.33
CA ASP A 185 -9.67 -14.90 -35.95
C ASP A 185 -10.14 -16.30 -35.53
N MET A 186 -11.21 -16.36 -34.71
CA MET A 186 -11.81 -17.63 -34.27
C MET A 186 -12.39 -18.45 -35.43
N ASN A 187 -13.00 -17.79 -36.42
CA ASN A 187 -13.71 -18.45 -37.53
C ASN A 187 -12.99 -18.35 -38.88
N LYS A 188 -11.70 -17.98 -38.87
CA LYS A 188 -10.88 -17.76 -40.06
C LYS A 188 -11.04 -18.84 -41.15
N PRO A 189 -10.89 -20.15 -40.87
CA PRO A 189 -10.99 -21.16 -41.92
C PRO A 189 -12.38 -21.20 -42.57
N GLN A 190 -13.45 -20.95 -41.81
CA GLN A 190 -14.82 -20.98 -42.34
C GLN A 190 -15.13 -19.72 -43.15
N LEU A 191 -14.63 -18.57 -42.70
CA LEU A 191 -14.77 -17.31 -43.43
C LEU A 191 -14.01 -17.31 -44.75
N ASP A 192 -12.84 -17.95 -44.82
CA ASP A 192 -12.07 -18.08 -46.05
C ASP A 192 -12.79 -18.95 -47.09
N VAL A 193 -13.41 -20.05 -46.67
CA VAL A 193 -14.28 -20.87 -47.53
C VAL A 193 -15.46 -20.06 -48.04
N TRP A 194 -16.17 -19.36 -47.14
CA TRP A 194 -17.29 -18.50 -47.53
C TRP A 194 -16.88 -17.38 -48.50
N LYS A 195 -15.72 -16.73 -48.28
CA LYS A 195 -15.18 -15.72 -49.19
C LYS A 195 -14.87 -16.32 -50.57
N ALA A 196 -14.32 -17.54 -50.62
CA ALA A 196 -14.07 -18.25 -51.86
C ALA A 196 -15.37 -18.55 -52.61
N GLU A 197 -16.41 -19.06 -51.93
CA GLU A 197 -17.72 -19.32 -52.51
C GLU A 197 -18.39 -18.04 -53.05
N GLN A 198 -18.26 -16.92 -52.34
CA GLN A 198 -18.76 -15.61 -52.81
C GLN A 198 -18.05 -15.14 -54.09
N VAL A 199 -16.74 -15.39 -54.20
CA VAL A 199 -15.98 -15.07 -55.42
C VAL A 199 -16.38 -15.99 -56.57
N ASP A 200 -16.56 -17.27 -56.33
CA ASP A 200 -16.94 -18.24 -57.37
C ASP A 200 -18.38 -18.01 -57.87
N ASN A 201 -19.31 -17.71 -56.97
CA ASN A 201 -20.68 -17.32 -57.34
C ASN A 201 -20.70 -16.02 -58.16
N LYS A 202 -19.80 -15.06 -57.88
CA LYS A 202 -19.66 -13.84 -58.68
C LYS A 202 -18.97 -14.08 -60.03
N LYS A 203 -17.98 -14.97 -60.10
CA LYS A 203 -17.31 -15.36 -61.35
C LYS A 203 -18.21 -16.18 -62.29
N ALA A 204 -19.17 -16.92 -61.73
CA ALA A 204 -20.16 -17.68 -62.51
C ALA A 204 -21.16 -16.80 -63.27
N SER A 205 -21.24 -15.49 -62.98
CA SER A 205 -21.74 -14.51 -63.94
C SER A 205 -20.66 -14.26 -65.00
N GLY A 206 -20.28 -15.31 -65.72
CA GLY A 206 -19.58 -15.16 -66.98
C GLY A 206 -20.36 -14.16 -67.81
N LEU A 207 -19.64 -13.26 -68.50
CA LEU A 207 -20.20 -12.55 -69.62
C LEU A 207 -21.06 -13.56 -70.39
N ARG A 208 -22.39 -13.41 -70.35
CA ARG A 208 -23.24 -13.93 -71.40
C ARG A 208 -22.77 -13.18 -72.63
N THR A 209 -21.71 -13.67 -73.27
CA THR A 209 -21.39 -13.32 -74.64
C THR A 209 -22.71 -13.49 -75.37
N LEU A 210 -23.25 -12.39 -75.89
CA LEU A 210 -24.44 -12.41 -76.73
C LEU A 210 -24.29 -13.60 -77.66
N GLY A 211 -25.28 -14.50 -77.63
CA GLY A 211 -25.19 -15.81 -78.26
C GLY A 211 -24.73 -15.69 -79.70
N ALA A 212 -23.85 -16.62 -80.11
CA ALA A 212 -23.42 -16.89 -81.49
C ALA A 212 -23.96 -15.89 -82.52
N GLY A 213 -23.44 -14.67 -82.49
CA GLY A 213 -23.68 -13.67 -83.51
C GLY A 213 -23.00 -14.19 -84.75
N GLY A 214 -23.80 -14.64 -85.72
CA GLY A 214 -23.31 -15.28 -86.93
C GLY A 214 -22.18 -14.49 -87.56
N GLU A 215 -21.18 -15.23 -88.06
CA GLU A 215 -20.20 -14.69 -88.99
C GLU A 215 -20.96 -14.15 -90.22
N LYS A 216 -21.30 -12.85 -90.20
CA LYS A 216 -21.48 -12.10 -91.43
C LYS A 216 -20.10 -11.85 -92.00
N GLN A 217 -19.48 -12.89 -92.56
CA GLN A 217 -18.56 -12.66 -93.65
C GLN A 217 -19.34 -11.88 -94.72
N PRO A 218 -18.77 -10.80 -95.29
CA PRO A 218 -19.42 -10.11 -96.40
C PRO A 218 -19.75 -11.14 -97.47
N ARG A 219 -21.04 -11.30 -97.81
CA ARG A 219 -21.41 -12.22 -98.88
C ARG A 219 -20.77 -11.70 -100.16
N GLU A 220 -20.00 -12.55 -100.84
CA GLU A 220 -19.53 -12.26 -102.19
C GLU A 220 -20.75 -11.91 -103.05
N VAL A 221 -20.78 -10.68 -103.56
CA VAL A 221 -21.85 -10.23 -104.45
C VAL A 221 -21.71 -11.04 -105.74
N LYS A 222 -22.68 -11.92 -106.03
CA LYS A 222 -22.71 -12.62 -107.32
C LYS A 222 -22.87 -11.58 -108.43
N VAL A 223 -21.96 -11.62 -109.39
CA VAL A 223 -22.02 -10.81 -110.59
C VAL A 223 -23.23 -11.26 -111.42
N THR A 224 -24.26 -10.43 -111.48
CA THR A 224 -25.42 -10.59 -112.38
C THR A 224 -25.45 -9.42 -113.36
N ASP A 225 -26.08 -9.59 -114.52
CA ASP A 225 -26.01 -8.62 -115.65
C ASP A 225 -26.42 -7.19 -115.25
N ASP A 226 -27.25 -7.05 -114.23
CA ASP A 226 -27.73 -5.76 -113.72
C ASP A 226 -26.65 -5.00 -112.90
N ASN A 227 -25.69 -5.69 -112.30
CA ASN A 227 -24.70 -5.19 -111.34
C ASN A 227 -23.26 -5.29 -111.86
N VAL A 228 -23.05 -5.86 -113.06
CA VAL A 228 -21.75 -5.86 -113.77
C VAL A 228 -21.26 -4.43 -114.02
N LYS A 229 -22.14 -3.50 -114.42
CA LYS A 229 -21.73 -2.12 -114.74
C LYS A 229 -21.24 -1.35 -113.51
N GLU A 230 -21.87 -1.55 -112.36
CA GLU A 230 -21.49 -0.90 -111.10
C GLU A 230 -20.18 -1.46 -110.56
N LEU A 231 -20.04 -2.79 -110.53
CA LEU A 231 -18.81 -3.46 -110.09
C LEU A 231 -17.62 -3.15 -111.00
N LEU A 232 -17.85 -3.05 -112.32
CA LEU A 232 -16.82 -2.66 -113.27
C LEU A 232 -16.38 -1.19 -113.06
N LYS A 233 -17.34 -0.29 -112.80
CA LYS A 233 -17.08 1.14 -112.52
C LYS A 233 -16.32 1.34 -111.21
N GLU A 234 -16.61 0.53 -110.19
CA GLU A 234 -15.89 0.52 -108.91
C GLU A 234 -14.47 -0.05 -109.06
N SER A 235 -14.28 -1.12 -109.85
CA SER A 235 -12.95 -1.74 -110.05
C SER A 235 -12.01 -0.92 -110.94
N LEU A 236 -12.53 -0.12 -111.88
CA LEU A 236 -11.74 0.73 -112.78
C LEU A 236 -11.46 2.13 -112.20
N GLY A 237 -11.74 2.35 -110.91
CA GLY A 237 -11.37 3.58 -110.21
C GLY A 237 -12.22 4.78 -110.63
N GLY A 238 -13.54 4.59 -110.73
CA GLY A 238 -14.50 5.67 -110.96
C GLY A 238 -14.59 6.66 -109.81
N ALA A 239 -13.57 7.50 -109.65
CA ALA A 239 -13.70 8.81 -109.02
C ALA A 239 -14.35 9.75 -110.03
N SER A 240 -15.62 10.09 -109.80
CA SER A 240 -16.26 11.23 -110.43
C SER A 240 -17.33 11.75 -109.47
N GLU A 241 -17.07 12.96 -108.99
CA GLU A 241 -17.89 13.96 -108.28
C GLU A 241 -19.37 13.64 -108.02
#